data_AF-G2GY73-F1
#
_entry.id   AF-G2GY73-F1
#
_cell.length_a   1.000
_cell.length_b   1.000
_cell.length_c   1.000
_cell.angle_alpha   90.00
_cell.angle_beta   90.00
_cell.angle_gamma   90.00
#
_symmetry.space_group_name_H-M   'P 1'
#
loop_
_entity.id
_entity.type
_entity.pdbx_description
1 polymer ?
#
loop_
_entity_poly.entity_id
_entity_poly.type
_entity_poly.pdbx_seq_one_letter_code
_entity_poly.pdbx_strand_id
1 'polypeptide(L)'
;VNILSKGISYVAGYGLRMLPIIQSPAQLRETYSHDAAETFIDNHALQIVFAPKNLKIAKEVSESLGTKTVKARSRSRSTIGRASGSENTSETGRALLMPQELKQMGKSKEIILLEDCPPIQCSKITWYKDPTFEARGNGRDGVKFPSPEVTIIDPANRPKGEVSFMSNRVEQAEETKTEVVERAVTVADIENIDKLNLDDFSCDFSKVEIPKGDIT
;
A
#
# COMPACT_ATOMS: atom_id res chain seq x y z
N VAL A 1 11.93 9.21 9.58
CA VAL A 1 11.21 7.93 9.41
C VAL A 1 9.79 8.11 8.84
N ASN A 2 9.13 9.27 8.99
CA ASN A 2 7.78 9.54 8.45
C ASN A 2 7.66 9.80 6.93
N ILE A 3 8.73 9.69 6.14
CA ILE A 3 8.69 10.03 4.71
C ILE A 3 8.05 8.92 3.86
N LEU A 4 8.18 7.66 4.29
CA LEU A 4 7.73 6.50 3.50
C LEU A 4 6.21 6.32 3.53
N SER A 5 5.55 6.53 4.67
CA SER A 5 4.09 6.47 4.75
C SER A 5 3.42 7.56 3.91
N LYS A 6 3.94 8.79 3.95
CA LYS A 6 3.47 9.88 3.08
C LYS A 6 3.90 9.67 1.63
N GLY A 7 5.07 9.06 1.40
CA GLY A 7 5.70 8.87 0.10
C GLY A 7 5.04 7.82 -0.79
N ILE A 8 4.37 6.81 -0.22
CA ILE A 8 3.76 5.70 -0.99
C ILE A 8 2.75 6.18 -2.01
N SER A 9 1.87 7.12 -1.64
CA SER A 9 0.91 7.69 -2.58
C SER A 9 1.59 8.45 -3.71
N TYR A 10 2.76 9.04 -3.45
CA TYR A 10 3.55 9.73 -4.48
C TYR A 10 4.33 8.75 -5.37
N VAL A 11 4.85 7.65 -4.83
CA VAL A 11 5.61 6.64 -5.59
C VAL A 11 4.81 6.11 -6.78
N ALA A 12 3.52 5.83 -6.57
CA ALA A 12 2.62 5.41 -7.64
C ALA A 12 2.46 6.49 -8.73
N GLY A 13 2.35 7.76 -8.33
CA GLY A 13 2.25 8.91 -9.24
C GLY A 13 3.51 9.13 -10.09
N TYR A 14 4.69 8.78 -9.58
CA TYR A 14 5.96 8.87 -10.31
C TYR A 14 6.30 7.61 -11.15
N GLY A 15 5.38 6.65 -11.26
CA GLY A 15 5.60 5.42 -12.03
C GLY A 15 6.62 4.45 -11.41
N LEU A 16 6.99 4.67 -10.14
CA LEU A 16 7.88 3.80 -9.40
C LEU A 16 7.10 2.58 -8.87
N ARG A 17 7.73 1.41 -8.90
CA ARG A 17 7.17 0.17 -8.35
C ARG A 17 7.96 -0.27 -7.13
N MET A 18 7.29 -0.41 -6.00
CA MET A 18 7.91 -0.88 -4.77
C MET A 18 7.50 -2.32 -4.46
N LEU A 19 8.47 -3.09 -3.96
CA LEU A 19 8.26 -4.45 -3.45
C LEU A 19 8.83 -4.53 -2.03
N PRO A 20 8.08 -4.09 -1.01
CA PRO A 20 8.54 -4.15 0.37
C PRO A 20 8.50 -5.58 0.91
N ILE A 21 9.52 -5.95 1.68
CA ILE A 21 9.59 -7.26 2.35
C ILE A 21 9.32 -7.04 3.85
N ILE A 22 8.15 -7.50 4.30
CA ILE A 22 7.70 -7.33 5.69
C ILE A 22 7.71 -8.69 6.39
N GLN A 23 8.39 -8.78 7.54
CA GLN A 23 8.41 -10.02 8.32
C GLN A 23 7.16 -10.19 9.18
N SER A 24 6.61 -9.08 9.68
CA SER A 24 5.43 -9.07 10.55
C SER A 24 4.64 -7.76 10.36
N PRO A 25 3.33 -7.82 10.12
CA PRO A 25 2.46 -6.64 10.11
C PRO A 25 2.49 -5.86 11.43
N ALA A 26 2.79 -6.52 12.56
CA ALA A 26 2.90 -5.83 13.84
C ALA A 26 4.04 -4.79 13.87
N GLN A 27 5.17 -5.09 13.22
CA GLN A 27 6.29 -4.17 13.10
C GLN A 27 5.93 -2.96 12.23
N LEU A 28 5.11 -3.19 11.20
CA LEU A 28 4.60 -2.12 10.34
C LEU A 28 3.68 -1.18 11.15
N ARG A 29 2.74 -1.75 11.92
CA ARG A 29 1.82 -1.00 12.79
C ARG A 29 2.55 -0.23 13.90
N GLU A 30 3.63 -0.79 14.45
CA GLU A 30 4.47 -0.11 15.44
C GLU A 30 5.24 1.08 14.85
N THR A 31 5.75 0.93 13.62
CA THR A 31 6.56 1.98 12.96
C THR A 31 5.71 3.11 12.40
N TYR A 32 4.55 2.78 11.82
CA TYR A 32 3.75 3.72 11.04
C TYR A 32 2.43 4.12 11.70
N SER A 33 2.11 3.61 12.89
CA SER A 33 0.77 3.60 13.48
C SER A 33 -0.19 2.65 12.75
N HIS A 34 -1.33 2.34 13.37
CA HIS A 34 -2.28 1.36 12.84
C HIS A 34 -2.83 1.80 11.49
N ASP A 35 -3.35 3.02 11.39
CA ASP A 35 -4.08 3.49 10.19
C ASP A 35 -3.17 3.63 8.96
N ALA A 36 -1.94 4.14 9.17
CA ALA A 36 -1.00 4.26 8.06
C ALA A 36 -0.42 2.90 7.62
N ALA A 37 -0.37 1.91 8.52
CA ALA A 37 0.03 0.55 8.16
C ALA A 37 -1.05 -0.14 7.31
N GLU A 38 -2.33 0.05 7.62
CA GLU A 38 -3.42 -0.45 6.76
C GLU A 38 -3.40 0.27 5.40
N THR A 39 -3.27 1.60 5.38
CA THR A 39 -3.11 2.38 4.13
C THR A 39 -1.91 1.91 3.30
N PHE A 40 -0.80 1.55 3.96
CA PHE A 40 0.37 0.99 3.31
C PHE A 40 0.04 -0.32 2.61
N ILE A 41 -0.67 -1.23 3.28
CA ILE A 41 -1.06 -2.54 2.76
C ILE A 41 -2.05 -2.38 1.60
N ASP A 42 -3.01 -1.47 1.73
CA ASP A 42 -4.05 -1.20 0.73
C ASP A 42 -3.50 -0.55 -0.55
N ASN A 43 -2.41 0.23 -0.46
CA ASN A 43 -1.76 0.80 -1.65
C ASN A 43 -1.02 -0.25 -2.49
N HIS A 44 -0.80 -1.46 -1.98
CA HIS A 44 -0.11 -2.52 -2.72
C HIS A 44 -1.12 -3.46 -3.37
N ALA A 45 -1.30 -3.31 -4.68
CA ALA A 45 -2.19 -4.17 -5.48
C ALA A 45 -1.80 -5.66 -5.47
N LEU A 46 -0.53 -5.97 -5.18
CA LEU A 46 0.00 -7.33 -5.10
C LEU A 46 0.52 -7.62 -3.68
N GLN A 47 0.01 -8.69 -3.07
CA GLN A 47 0.49 -9.19 -1.79
C GLN A 47 0.91 -10.65 -1.90
N ILE A 48 2.14 -10.94 -1.47
CA ILE A 48 2.70 -12.29 -1.43
C ILE A 48 2.75 -12.74 0.03
N VAL A 49 1.91 -13.71 0.37
CA VAL A 49 1.77 -14.22 1.74
C VAL A 49 2.48 -15.56 1.87
N PHE A 50 3.48 -15.61 2.75
CA PHE A 50 4.12 -16.84 3.18
C PHE A 50 3.42 -17.44 4.40
N ALA A 51 3.72 -18.70 4.73
CA ALA A 51 3.16 -19.38 5.89
C ALA A 51 3.33 -18.52 7.18
N PRO A 52 2.22 -18.00 7.75
CA PRO A 52 2.29 -17.09 8.88
C PRO A 52 2.67 -17.85 10.16
N LYS A 53 3.51 -17.24 11.00
CA LYS A 53 3.88 -17.80 12.31
C LYS A 53 2.78 -17.55 13.36
N ASN A 54 2.21 -16.35 13.35
CA ASN A 54 1.21 -15.90 14.32
C ASN A 54 -0.20 -16.32 13.88
N LEU A 55 -1.01 -16.82 14.83
CA LEU A 55 -2.41 -17.18 14.57
C LEU A 55 -3.27 -15.96 14.23
N LYS A 56 -2.97 -14.78 14.80
CA LYS A 56 -3.72 -13.55 14.49
C LYS A 56 -3.60 -13.19 13.01
N ILE A 57 -2.38 -13.16 12.48
CA ILE A 57 -2.10 -12.91 11.06
C ILE A 57 -2.75 -13.98 10.18
N ALA A 58 -2.71 -15.26 10.59
CA ALA A 58 -3.35 -16.33 9.85
C ALA A 58 -4.87 -16.17 9.75
N LYS A 59 -5.52 -15.58 10.76
CA LYS A 59 -6.95 -15.23 10.71
C LYS A 59 -7.20 -14.06 9.77
N GLU A 60 -6.44 -12.97 9.89
CA GLU A 60 -6.53 -11.80 9.00
C GLU A 60 -6.41 -12.22 7.51
N VAL A 61 -5.42 -13.07 7.19
CA VAL A 61 -5.23 -13.61 5.83
C VAL A 61 -6.36 -14.56 5.42
N SER A 62 -6.83 -15.44 6.32
CA SER A 62 -7.95 -16.35 6.04
C SER A 62 -9.24 -15.60 5.75
N GLU A 63 -9.46 -14.46 6.41
CA GLU A 63 -10.62 -13.58 6.19
C GLU A 63 -10.49 -12.85 4.86
N SER A 64 -9.29 -12.34 4.53
CA SER A 64 -8.98 -11.72 3.23
C SER A 64 -9.17 -12.68 2.04
N LEU A 65 -8.85 -13.98 2.22
CA LEU A 65 -9.09 -15.01 1.20
C LEU A 65 -10.57 -15.32 0.95
N GLY A 66 -11.44 -14.99 1.90
CA GLY A 66 -12.87 -15.26 1.82
C GLY A 66 -13.27 -16.72 2.06
N THR A 67 -14.50 -17.05 1.66
CA THR A 67 -15.13 -18.35 1.93
C THR A 67 -15.59 -19.02 0.64
N LYS A 68 -15.62 -20.35 0.66
CA LYS A 68 -16.20 -21.20 -0.38
C LYS A 68 -17.40 -21.95 0.16
N THR A 69 -18.38 -22.19 -0.70
CA THR A 69 -19.51 -23.06 -0.39
C THR A 69 -19.08 -24.53 -0.55
N VAL A 70 -19.30 -25.33 0.49
CA VAL A 70 -19.01 -26.77 0.50
C VAL A 70 -20.32 -27.53 0.68
N LYS A 71 -20.52 -28.58 -0.12
CA LYS A 71 -21.67 -29.49 0.01
C LYS A 71 -21.32 -30.59 1.02
N ALA A 72 -21.97 -30.56 2.18
CA ALA A 72 -21.88 -31.62 3.17
C ALA A 72 -22.95 -32.68 2.86
N ARG A 73 -22.53 -33.93 2.69
CA ARG A 73 -23.45 -35.08 2.54
C ARG A 73 -23.51 -35.83 3.86
N SER A 74 -24.69 -35.87 4.46
CA SER A 74 -24.97 -36.68 5.63
C SER A 74 -25.72 -37.94 5.20
N ARG A 75 -25.21 -39.12 5.60
CA ARG A 75 -25.83 -40.41 5.32
C ARG A 75 -26.25 -41.04 6.64
N SER A 76 -27.54 -41.18 6.86
CA SER A 76 -28.06 -41.93 8.01
C SER A 76 -28.33 -43.38 7.56
N ARG A 77 -27.70 -44.35 8.22
CA ARG A 77 -28.03 -45.77 8.06
C ARG A 77 -28.81 -46.24 9.28
N SER A 78 -30.01 -46.77 9.07
CA SER A 78 -30.76 -47.47 10.13
C SER A 78 -30.17 -48.87 10.33
N THR A 79 -29.77 -49.19 11.55
CA THR A 79 -29.13 -50.46 11.91
C THR A 79 -30.14 -51.58 12.22
N ILE A 80 -31.43 -51.27 12.34
CA ILE A 80 -32.46 -52.25 12.77
C ILE A 80 -33.60 -52.28 11.75
N GLY A 81 -33.80 -53.47 11.15
CA GLY A 81 -35.04 -53.85 10.47
C GLY A 81 -35.46 -52.98 9.28
N ARG A 82 -35.02 -53.36 8.08
CA ARG A 82 -35.21 -52.70 6.77
C ARG A 82 -34.23 -51.56 6.50
N ALA A 83 -33.31 -51.83 5.58
CA ALA A 83 -32.32 -50.89 5.08
C ALA A 83 -32.98 -49.75 4.28
N SER A 84 -33.46 -48.73 4.98
CA SER A 84 -33.73 -47.42 4.39
C SER A 84 -32.60 -46.49 4.81
N GLY A 85 -31.74 -46.12 3.84
CA GLY A 85 -30.72 -45.11 4.03
C GLY A 85 -31.23 -43.78 3.50
N SER A 86 -31.23 -42.75 4.33
CA SER A 86 -31.49 -41.38 3.88
C SER A 86 -30.16 -40.67 3.63
N GLU A 87 -30.04 -40.00 2.48
CA GLU A 87 -28.91 -39.14 2.13
C GLU A 87 -29.43 -37.70 2.05
N ASN A 88 -28.93 -36.84 2.94
CA ASN A 88 -29.24 -35.42 2.94
C ASN A 88 -28.00 -34.64 2.48
N THR A 89 -28.18 -33.72 1.53
CA THR A 89 -27.10 -32.82 1.08
C THR A 89 -27.41 -31.40 1.56
N SER A 90 -26.53 -30.83 2.37
CA SER A 90 -26.62 -29.46 2.86
C SER A 90 -25.45 -28.62 2.34
N GLU A 91 -25.68 -27.35 2.05
CA GLU A 91 -24.63 -26.42 1.65
C GLU A 91 -24.18 -25.61 2.87
N THR A 92 -22.87 -25.43 3.05
CA THR A 92 -22.31 -24.70 4.20
C THR A 92 -21.10 -23.89 3.75
N GLY A 93 -20.98 -22.66 4.26
CA GLY A 93 -19.81 -21.82 4.03
C GLY A 93 -18.61 -22.30 4.83
N ARG A 94 -17.45 -22.44 4.17
CA ARG A 94 -16.16 -22.76 4.79
C ARG A 94 -15.11 -21.77 4.30
N ALA A 95 -14.21 -21.31 5.16
CA ALA A 95 -13.05 -20.52 4.72
C ALA A 95 -12.31 -21.22 3.57
N LEU A 96 -11.84 -20.44 2.58
CA LEU A 96 -11.12 -21.00 1.43
C LEU A 96 -9.91 -21.81 1.89
N LEU A 97 -9.18 -21.25 2.85
CA LEU A 97 -8.09 -21.86 3.58
C LEU A 97 -8.22 -21.48 5.05
N MET A 98 -8.33 -22.46 5.95
CA MET A 98 -8.50 -22.18 7.38
C MET A 98 -7.17 -21.65 7.98
N PRO A 99 -7.23 -20.88 9.08
CA PRO A 99 -6.01 -20.37 9.74
C PRO A 99 -4.99 -21.46 10.10
N GLN A 100 -5.45 -22.65 10.51
CA GLN A 100 -4.59 -23.79 10.78
C GLN A 100 -3.99 -24.41 9.51
N GLU A 101 -4.73 -24.44 8.40
CA GLU A 101 -4.23 -24.91 7.10
C GLU A 101 -3.16 -23.93 6.56
N LEU A 102 -3.36 -22.62 6.75
CA LEU A 102 -2.38 -21.58 6.41
C LEU A 102 -1.05 -21.77 7.15
N LYS A 103 -1.11 -22.07 8.45
CA LYS A 103 0.10 -22.35 9.24
C LYS A 103 0.80 -23.64 8.83
N GLN A 104 0.05 -24.63 8.34
CA GLN A 104 0.57 -25.93 7.88
C GLN A 104 1.07 -25.91 6.43
N MET A 105 0.89 -24.80 5.70
CA MET A 105 1.31 -24.64 4.31
C MET A 105 2.81 -24.88 4.08
N GLY A 106 3.63 -24.69 5.12
CA GLY A 106 5.07 -24.95 5.09
C GLY A 106 5.87 -23.88 4.35
N LYS A 107 7.15 -24.14 4.10
CA LYS A 107 8.09 -23.17 3.49
C LYS A 107 8.13 -23.20 1.96
N SER A 108 7.55 -24.24 1.36
CA SER A 108 7.61 -24.49 -0.08
C SER A 108 6.46 -23.86 -0.86
N LYS A 109 5.44 -23.34 -0.18
CA LYS A 109 4.24 -22.76 -0.78
C LYS A 109 4.06 -21.32 -0.34
N GLU A 110 3.42 -20.55 -1.18
CA GLU A 110 3.05 -19.16 -0.94
C GLU A 110 1.68 -18.88 -1.59
N ILE A 111 1.05 -17.80 -1.16
CA ILE A 111 -0.24 -17.35 -1.68
C ILE A 111 -0.04 -15.96 -2.26
N ILE A 112 -0.55 -15.77 -3.46
CA ILE A 112 -0.55 -14.49 -4.16
C ILE A 112 -1.99 -13.95 -4.13
N LEU A 113 -2.12 -12.76 -3.58
CA LEU A 113 -3.33 -11.94 -3.64
C LEU A 113 -3.03 -10.79 -4.61
N LEU A 114 -3.85 -10.67 -5.64
CA LEU A 114 -3.76 -9.60 -6.62
C LEU A 114 -5.16 -9.02 -6.80
N GLU A 115 -5.26 -7.71 -6.95
CA GLU A 115 -6.51 -7.06 -7.35
C GLU A 115 -7.07 -7.68 -8.64
N ASP A 116 -8.39 -7.80 -8.73
CA ASP A 116 -9.12 -8.38 -9.86
C ASP A 116 -8.74 -9.84 -10.22
N CYS A 117 -8.10 -10.58 -9.31
CA CYS A 117 -7.72 -11.96 -9.54
C CYS A 117 -8.13 -12.86 -8.34
N PRO A 118 -8.66 -14.08 -8.59
CA PRO A 118 -8.83 -15.05 -7.53
C PRO A 118 -7.48 -15.36 -6.85
N PRO A 119 -7.45 -15.61 -5.53
CA PRO A 119 -6.22 -15.98 -4.82
C PRO A 119 -5.51 -17.16 -5.47
N ILE A 120 -4.20 -17.02 -5.70
CA ILE A 120 -3.38 -18.05 -6.36
C ILE A 120 -2.48 -18.69 -5.31
N GLN A 121 -2.57 -20.02 -5.17
CA GLN A 121 -1.61 -20.78 -4.37
C GLN A 121 -0.49 -21.28 -5.28
N CYS A 122 0.74 -20.82 -5.07
CA CYS A 122 1.90 -21.22 -5.87
C CYS A 122 2.99 -21.88 -5.01
N SER A 123 3.93 -22.52 -5.71
CA SER A 123 5.11 -23.14 -5.09
C SER A 123 6.27 -22.17 -5.16
N LYS A 124 6.94 -21.97 -4.02
CA LYS A 124 8.05 -21.03 -3.89
C LYS A 124 9.23 -21.45 -4.74
N ILE A 125 9.73 -20.53 -5.55
CA ILE A 125 10.97 -20.71 -6.30
C ILE A 125 12.16 -20.71 -5.34
N THR A 126 12.96 -21.77 -5.39
CA THR A 126 14.18 -21.91 -4.61
C THR A 126 15.36 -21.83 -5.56
N TRP A 127 16.09 -20.70 -5.55
CA TRP A 127 17.08 -20.38 -6.58
C TRP A 127 18.17 -21.46 -6.78
N TYR A 128 18.60 -22.14 -5.72
CA TYR A 128 19.62 -23.19 -5.77
C TYR A 128 19.08 -24.57 -6.15
N LYS A 129 17.76 -24.73 -6.32
CA LYS A 129 17.14 -25.97 -6.79
C LYS A 129 16.73 -25.91 -8.26
N ASP A 130 16.69 -24.71 -8.82
CA ASP A 130 16.30 -24.47 -10.20
C ASP A 130 17.56 -24.24 -11.04
N PRO A 131 17.84 -25.09 -12.04
CA PRO A 131 19.04 -24.97 -12.88
C PRO A 131 19.20 -23.59 -13.54
N THR A 132 18.08 -22.92 -13.86
CA THR A 132 18.07 -21.60 -14.50
C THR A 132 18.62 -20.52 -13.56
N PHE A 133 18.25 -20.60 -12.28
CA PHE A 133 18.64 -19.64 -11.26
C PHE A 133 19.98 -20.01 -10.60
N GLU A 134 20.30 -21.30 -10.49
CA GLU A 134 21.58 -21.77 -9.96
C GLU A 134 22.77 -21.25 -10.78
N ALA A 135 22.62 -21.19 -12.11
CA ALA A 135 23.63 -20.63 -13.00
C ALA A 135 23.93 -19.14 -12.73
N ARG A 136 22.96 -18.41 -12.17
CA ARG A 136 23.02 -16.96 -11.91
C ARG A 136 23.31 -16.61 -10.45
N GLY A 137 23.39 -17.60 -9.57
CA GLY A 137 23.59 -17.41 -8.14
C GLY A 137 25.04 -17.62 -7.70
N ASN A 138 25.41 -16.95 -6.60
CA ASN A 138 26.63 -17.29 -5.85
C ASN A 138 26.35 -18.55 -5.02
N GLY A 139 26.96 -19.66 -5.44
CA GLY A 139 26.83 -20.94 -4.76
C GLY A 139 27.61 -20.98 -3.44
N ARG A 140 27.46 -22.08 -2.69
CA ARG A 140 28.30 -22.36 -1.51
C ARG A 140 29.76 -22.59 -1.88
N ASP A 141 30.00 -23.13 -3.07
CA ASP A 141 31.33 -23.55 -3.54
C ASP A 141 32.14 -22.38 -4.14
N GLY A 142 31.57 -21.17 -4.24
CA GLY A 142 32.29 -20.00 -4.72
C GLY A 142 31.38 -18.83 -5.14
N VAL A 143 31.92 -17.62 -5.01
CA VAL A 143 31.31 -16.38 -5.50
C VAL A 143 31.59 -16.27 -6.99
N LYS A 144 30.57 -16.47 -7.84
CA LYS A 144 30.66 -16.31 -9.30
C LYS A 144 30.52 -14.85 -9.73
N PHE A 145 29.70 -14.11 -9.01
CA PHE A 145 29.40 -12.70 -9.24
C PHE A 145 29.82 -11.92 -8.00
N PRO A 146 31.03 -11.35 -7.97
CA PRO A 146 31.47 -10.52 -6.86
C PRO A 146 30.57 -9.28 -6.75
N SER A 147 30.27 -8.84 -5.53
CA SER A 147 29.57 -7.58 -5.33
C SER A 147 30.38 -6.45 -5.99
N PRO A 148 29.73 -5.53 -6.72
CA PRO A 148 30.42 -4.36 -7.24
C PRO A 148 31.02 -3.57 -6.06
N GLU A 149 32.23 -3.06 -6.25
CA GLU A 149 32.86 -2.19 -5.27
C GLU A 149 32.07 -0.88 -5.20
N VAL A 150 31.25 -0.74 -4.17
CA VAL A 150 30.54 0.51 -3.89
C VAL A 150 31.53 1.43 -3.19
N THR A 151 31.93 2.52 -3.85
CA THR A 151 32.68 3.59 -3.20
C THR A 151 31.83 4.14 -2.05
N ILE A 152 32.34 4.02 -0.83
CA ILE A 152 31.71 4.59 0.35
C ILE A 152 31.75 6.11 0.18
N ILE A 153 30.57 6.70 -0.03
CA ILE A 153 30.43 8.15 -0.12
C ILE A 153 30.49 8.69 1.31
N ASP A 154 31.48 9.54 1.61
CA ASP A 154 31.51 10.28 2.87
C ASP A 154 30.30 11.23 2.93
N PRO A 155 29.38 11.07 3.90
CA PRO A 155 28.21 11.93 4.04
C PRO A 155 28.56 13.41 4.17
N ALA A 156 29.74 13.74 4.70
CA ALA A 156 30.18 15.12 4.87
C ALA A 156 30.62 15.78 3.56
N ASN A 157 31.13 14.99 2.61
CA ASN A 157 31.72 15.47 1.36
C ASN A 157 30.86 15.16 0.13
N ARG A 158 29.62 14.72 0.35
CA ARG A 158 28.65 14.50 -0.72
C ARG A 158 28.35 15.84 -1.40
N PRO A 159 28.45 15.94 -2.74
CA PRO A 159 27.86 17.06 -3.46
C PRO A 159 26.35 17.04 -3.16
N LYS A 160 25.87 18.04 -2.42
CA LYS A 160 24.44 18.26 -2.22
C LYS A 160 23.87 18.67 -3.57
N GLY A 161 23.43 17.70 -4.35
CA GLY A 161 22.57 17.98 -5.49
C GLY A 161 21.31 18.64 -4.93
N GLU A 162 21.00 19.84 -5.39
CA GLU A 162 19.67 20.40 -5.22
C GLU A 162 18.70 19.48 -5.94
N VAL A 163 17.90 18.77 -5.16
CA VAL A 163 16.76 18.03 -5.70
C VAL A 163 15.67 19.08 -5.89
N SER A 164 15.60 19.67 -7.09
CA SER A 164 14.44 20.46 -7.50
C SER A 164 13.29 19.47 -7.68
N PHE A 165 12.40 19.42 -6.68
CA PHE A 165 11.12 18.76 -6.85
C PHE A 165 10.28 19.71 -7.70
N MET A 166 10.32 19.58 -9.03
CA MET A 166 9.33 20.23 -9.90
C MET A 166 7.96 19.58 -9.66
N SER A 167 7.36 19.95 -8.54
CA SER A 167 5.95 19.74 -8.28
C SER A 167 5.22 20.80 -9.09
N ASN A 168 4.84 20.46 -10.32
CA ASN A 168 3.94 21.27 -11.16
C ASN A 168 2.54 21.48 -10.55
N ARG A 169 2.37 21.30 -9.23
CA ARG A 169 1.09 21.49 -8.55
C ARG A 169 1.15 21.90 -7.08
N VAL A 170 2.32 22.16 -6.50
CA VAL A 170 2.43 22.61 -5.10
C VAL A 170 3.14 23.96 -4.95
N GLU A 171 3.94 24.40 -5.93
CA GLU A 171 4.68 25.66 -5.81
C GLU A 171 3.82 26.92 -5.97
N GLN A 172 2.60 26.84 -6.51
CA GLN A 172 1.69 27.99 -6.52
C GLN A 172 0.98 28.25 -5.17
N ALA A 173 1.16 27.38 -4.16
CA ALA A 173 0.50 27.54 -2.86
C ALA A 173 1.37 28.18 -1.77
N GLU A 174 2.70 28.28 -1.96
CA GLU A 174 3.60 28.82 -0.92
C GLU A 174 4.21 30.20 -1.26
N GLU A 175 4.06 30.70 -2.48
CA GLU A 175 4.48 32.07 -2.86
C GLU A 175 3.37 33.12 -2.87
N THR A 176 2.13 32.76 -2.51
CA THR A 176 1.20 33.80 -2.07
C THR A 176 1.62 34.18 -0.66
N LYS A 177 2.52 35.18 -0.53
CA LYS A 177 2.49 36.04 0.65
C LYS A 177 1.05 36.46 0.81
N THR A 178 0.35 35.89 1.79
CA THR A 178 -0.86 36.52 2.30
C THR A 178 -0.38 37.83 2.92
N GLU A 179 -0.31 38.90 2.12
CA GLU A 179 -0.36 40.24 2.63
C GLU A 179 -1.75 40.37 3.25
N VAL A 180 -1.85 40.00 4.52
CA VAL A 180 -2.95 40.45 5.35
C VAL A 180 -2.72 41.94 5.50
N VAL A 181 -3.31 42.72 4.61
CA VAL A 181 -3.46 44.17 4.80
C VAL A 181 -4.49 44.32 5.91
N GLU A 182 -4.05 44.21 7.16
CA GLU A 182 -4.83 44.69 8.30
C GLU A 182 -4.86 46.21 8.24
N ARG A 183 -5.83 46.77 7.50
CA ARG A 183 -6.22 48.15 7.73
C ARG A 183 -6.88 48.19 9.12
N ALA A 184 -6.28 48.92 10.05
CA ALA A 184 -6.92 49.23 11.32
C ALA A 184 -8.27 49.93 11.04
N VAL A 185 -9.36 49.41 11.61
CA VAL A 185 -10.69 50.02 11.52
C VAL A 185 -10.62 51.39 12.19
N THR A 186 -10.85 52.44 11.41
CA THR A 186 -10.89 53.82 11.94
C THR A 186 -12.32 54.16 12.33
N VAL A 187 -12.48 55.07 13.30
CA VAL A 187 -13.80 55.45 13.85
C VAL A 187 -14.76 55.98 12.77
N ALA A 188 -14.24 56.46 11.63
CA ALA A 188 -15.02 56.89 10.47
C ALA A 188 -15.71 55.75 9.70
N ASP A 189 -15.26 54.49 9.86
CA ASP A 189 -15.82 53.32 9.18
C ASP A 189 -17.06 52.75 9.92
N ILE A 190 -17.31 53.19 11.16
CA ILE A 190 -18.43 52.73 12.00
C ILE A 190 -19.77 53.39 11.59
N GLU A 191 -19.73 54.58 10.98
CA GLU A 191 -20.93 55.35 10.63
C GLU A 191 -21.52 54.99 9.25
N ASN A 192 -20.90 54.08 8.48
CA ASN A 192 -21.33 53.79 7.10
C ASN A 192 -21.44 52.27 6.78
N ILE A 193 -21.63 51.44 7.82
CA ILE A 193 -21.70 49.98 7.70
C ILE A 193 -22.84 49.48 6.79
N ASP A 194 -23.95 50.21 6.70
CA ASP A 194 -25.14 49.77 5.96
C ASP A 194 -25.11 50.09 4.44
N LYS A 195 -24.02 50.65 3.90
CA LYS A 195 -23.94 51.05 2.47
C LYS A 195 -22.72 50.53 1.70
N LEU A 196 -21.89 49.67 2.29
CA LEU A 196 -20.76 49.06 1.59
C LEU A 196 -21.25 47.92 0.69
N ASN A 197 -21.02 48.04 -0.62
CA ASN A 197 -21.31 47.00 -1.60
C ASN A 197 -20.07 46.13 -1.84
N LEU A 198 -20.30 44.90 -2.34
CA LEU A 198 -19.25 43.91 -2.57
C LEU A 198 -18.15 44.38 -3.55
N ASP A 199 -18.43 45.40 -4.36
CA ASP A 199 -17.49 46.00 -5.32
C ASP A 199 -16.44 46.90 -4.65
N ASP A 200 -16.69 47.41 -3.43
CA ASP A 200 -15.71 48.21 -2.67
C ASP A 200 -14.55 47.37 -2.10
N PHE A 201 -14.67 46.04 -2.19
CA PHE A 201 -13.63 45.07 -1.84
C PHE A 201 -12.94 44.49 -3.08
N SER A 202 -13.25 44.97 -4.29
CA SER A 202 -12.59 44.52 -5.51
C SER A 202 -11.21 45.16 -5.67
N CYS A 203 -10.18 44.33 -5.84
CA CYS A 203 -8.83 44.80 -6.12
C CYS A 203 -8.75 45.36 -7.55
N ASP A 204 -8.11 46.52 -7.72
CA ASP A 204 -7.87 47.14 -9.02
C ASP A 204 -6.81 46.34 -9.82
N PHE A 205 -7.27 45.52 -10.77
CA PHE A 205 -6.41 44.67 -11.60
C PHE A 205 -5.70 45.42 -12.74
N SER A 206 -5.85 46.75 -12.83
CA SER A 206 -5.21 47.57 -13.87
C SER A 206 -3.67 47.51 -13.85
N LYS A 207 -3.07 47.07 -12.74
CA LYS A 207 -1.62 46.98 -12.55
C LYS A 207 -1.04 45.56 -12.64
N VAL A 208 -1.88 44.56 -12.92
CA VAL A 208 -1.42 43.18 -13.04
C VAL A 208 -0.97 42.94 -14.48
N GLU A 209 0.33 42.75 -14.67
CA GLU A 209 0.89 42.41 -15.98
C GLU A 209 0.46 40.99 -16.38
N ILE A 210 -0.34 40.89 -17.45
CA ILE A 210 -0.80 39.61 -17.99
C ILE A 210 0.36 38.98 -18.77
N PRO A 211 0.88 37.80 -18.36
CA PRO A 211 1.98 37.16 -19.07
C PRO A 211 1.50 36.72 -20.47
N LYS A 212 2.15 37.26 -21.50
CA LYS A 212 1.95 36.85 -22.90
C LYS A 212 2.96 35.77 -23.25
N GLY A 213 2.54 34.52 -23.11
CA GLY A 213 3.22 33.36 -23.69
C GLY A 213 2.16 32.46 -24.34
N ASP A 214 2.46 31.94 -25.52
CA ASP A 214 1.58 30.99 -26.20
C ASP A 214 1.47 29.72 -25.35
N ILE A 215 0.22 29.26 -25.18
CA ILE A 215 -0.12 28.03 -24.50
C ILE A 215 0.16 26.88 -25.48
N THR A 216 1.42 26.47 -25.59
CA THR A 216 1.82 25.22 -26.24
C THR A 216 2.15 24.16 -25.22
#